data_AF-A0A336JV43-F1
#
_entry.id   AF-A0A336JV43-F1
#
_cell.length_a   1.000
_cell.length_b   1.000
_cell.length_c   1.000
_cell.angle_alpha   90.00
_cell.angle_beta   90.00
_cell.angle_gamma   90.00
#
_symmetry.space_group_name_H-M   'P 1'
#
loop_
_entity.id
_entity.type
_entity.pdbx_description
1 polymer ?
#
loop_
_entity_poly.entity_id
_entity_poly.type
_entity_poly.pdbx_seq_one_letter_code
_entity_poly.pdbx_strand_id
1 'polypeptide(L)' 'MRVLLGFRVIVIEDAAALQQFIADLRGSSQLVVRIRSLNAGTSTAVFKVDGSDAAIEAAYKDCSLPQAREPRRTS' A
#
# COMPACT_ATOMS: atom_id res chain seq x y z
N MET A 1 5.24 -6.44 -7.18
CA MET A 1 3.81 -6.05 -7.29
C MET A 1 3.18 -6.96 -8.31
N ARG A 2 2.13 -7.70 -7.92
CA ARG A 2 1.39 -8.59 -8.81
C ARG A 2 -0.09 -8.25 -8.73
N VAL A 3 -0.80 -8.36 -9.87
CA VAL A 3 -2.25 -8.14 -9.97
C VAL A 3 -2.93 -9.51 -10.14
N LEU A 4 -3.84 -9.89 -9.24
CA LEU A 4 -4.49 -11.21 -9.24
C LEU A 4 -5.93 -11.16 -9.80
N LEU A 5 -6.40 -12.33 -10.28
CA LEU A 5 -7.62 -12.64 -11.04
C LEU A 5 -8.76 -11.60 -10.96
N GLY A 6 -9.17 -11.09 -12.13
CA GLY A 6 -10.28 -10.14 -12.30
C GLY A 6 -9.88 -8.66 -12.30
N PHE A 7 -8.58 -8.33 -12.27
CA PHE A 7 -8.03 -6.96 -12.24
C PHE A 7 -8.40 -6.11 -11.00
N ARG A 8 -8.81 -6.74 -9.90
CA ARG A 8 -9.36 -6.03 -8.73
C ARG A 8 -8.46 -6.02 -7.50
N VAL A 9 -7.37 -6.79 -7.49
CA VAL A 9 -6.49 -6.91 -6.33
C VAL A 9 -5.06 -6.55 -6.72
N ILE A 10 -4.48 -5.60 -5.99
CA ILE A 10 -3.08 -5.18 -6.07
C ILE A 10 -2.35 -5.75 -4.86
N VAL A 11 -1.27 -6.50 -5.09
CA VAL A 11 -0.42 -7.04 -4.01
C VAL A 11 0.93 -6.34 -4.01
N ILE A 12 1.32 -5.82 -2.85
CA ILE A 12 2.66 -5.30 -2.56
C ILE A 12 3.42 -6.39 -1.79
N GLU A 13 4.34 -7.08 -2.46
CA GLU A 13 5.12 -8.18 -1.87
C GLU A 13 6.40 -7.71 -1.17
N ASP A 14 6.94 -6.56 -1.59
CA ASP A 14 8.16 -6.02 -1.01
C ASP A 14 7.86 -5.35 0.34
N ALA A 15 8.56 -5.79 1.39
CA ALA A 15 8.29 -5.34 2.75
C ALA A 15 8.62 -3.86 2.96
N ALA A 16 9.69 -3.35 2.32
CA ALA A 16 10.06 -1.94 2.44
C ALA A 16 9.02 -1.04 1.73
N ALA A 17 8.59 -1.43 0.54
CA ALA A 17 7.53 -0.74 -0.20
C ALA A 17 6.19 -0.78 0.54
N LEU A 18 5.87 -1.89 1.23
CA LEU A 18 4.67 -1.98 2.06
C LEU A 18 4.73 -1.01 3.24
N GLN A 19 5.85 -0.95 3.97
CA GLN A 19 6.02 -0.03 5.09
C GLN A 19 5.92 1.43 4.64
N GLN A 20 6.56 1.77 3.51
CA GLN A 20 6.44 3.11 2.94
C GLN A 20 4.99 3.44 2.55
N PHE A 21 4.31 2.50 1.89
CA PHE A 21 2.92 2.69 1.50
C PHE A 21 2.00 2.96 2.70
N ILE A 22 2.17 2.23 3.81
CA ILE A 22 1.38 2.45 5.03
C ILE A 22 1.71 3.81 5.65
N ALA A 23 2.98 4.19 5.69
CA ALA A 23 3.41 5.48 6.21
C ALA A 23 2.80 6.64 5.39
N ASP A 24 2.77 6.52 4.07
CA ASP A 24 2.16 7.53 3.18
C ASP A 24 0.64 7.54 3.27
N LEU A 25 0.01 6.38 3.49
CA LEU A 25 -1.44 6.26 3.58
C LEU A 25 -1.99 6.81 4.90
N ARG A 26 -1.18 6.79 5.98
CA ARG A 26 -1.55 7.38 7.26
C ARG A 26 -1.70 8.89 7.13
N GLY A 27 -2.84 9.42 7.56
CA GLY A 27 -3.17 10.84 7.42
C GLY A 27 -3.43 11.34 5.99
N SER A 28 -3.39 10.47 4.97
CA SER A 28 -3.79 10.83 3.60
C SER A 28 -5.31 10.90 3.48
N SER A 29 -5.81 11.78 2.59
CA SER A 29 -7.25 11.83 2.24
C SER A 29 -7.59 11.10 0.95
N GLN A 30 -6.58 10.83 0.11
CA GLN A 30 -6.75 10.24 -1.21
C GLN A 30 -5.64 9.24 -1.55
N LEU A 31 -6.04 8.11 -2.13
CA LEU A 31 -5.14 7.17 -2.78
C LEU A 31 -5.35 7.25 -4.30
N VAL A 32 -4.29 7.57 -5.04
CA VAL A 32 -4.30 7.60 -6.51
C VAL A 32 -3.61 6.35 -7.05
N VAL A 33 -4.37 5.51 -7.75
CA VAL A 33 -3.86 4.31 -8.41
C VAL A 33 -3.72 4.60 -9.89
N ARG A 34 -2.49 4.59 -10.39
CA ARG A 34 -2.19 4.75 -11.81
C ARG A 34 -1.58 3.49 -12.38
N ILE A 35 -2.28 2.87 -13.33
CA ILE A 35 -1.83 1.66 -14.02
C ILE A 35 -1.41 2.04 -15.43
N ARG A 36 -0.17 1.71 -15.80
CA ARG A 36 0.30 1.81 -17.18
C ARG A 36 0.29 0.43 -17.81
N SER A 37 -0.52 0.27 -18.84
CA SER A 37 -0.53 -0.91 -19.70
C SER A 37 0.33 -0.66 -20.93
N LEU A 38 1.03 -1.70 -21.39
CA LEU A 38 1.78 -1.66 -22.64
C LEU A 38 0.85 -1.49 -23.86
N ASN A 39 -0.37 -2.06 -23.80
CA ASN A 39 -1.26 -2.16 -24.96
C ASN A 39 -2.57 -1.37 -24.79
N ALA A 40 -2.88 -0.90 -23.58
CA ALA A 40 -4.15 -0.22 -23.26
C ALA A 40 -3.96 1.20 -22.70
N GLY A 41 -2.74 1.74 -22.77
CA GLY A 41 -2.44 3.09 -22.28
C GLY A 41 -2.42 3.21 -20.76
N THR A 42 -2.74 4.40 -20.24
CA THR A 42 -2.74 4.68 -18.79
C THR A 42 -4.18 4.74 -18.26
N SER A 43 -4.45 4.03 -17.18
CA SER A 43 -5.68 4.17 -16.39
C SER A 43 -5.37 4.77 -15.02
N THR A 44 -6.25 5.64 -14.54
CA THR A 44 -6.11 6.28 -13.22
C THR A 44 -7.42 6.13 -12.45
N ALA A 45 -7.34 5.72 -11.20
CA ALA A 45 -8.44 5.70 -10.25
C ALA A 45 -8.05 6.46 -8.99
N VAL A 46 -9.01 7.15 -8.37
CA VAL A 46 -8.81 7.92 -7.15
C VAL A 46 -9.80 7.41 -6.11
N PHE A 47 -9.29 7.07 -4.92
CA PHE A 47 -10.06 6.57 -3.80
C PHE A 47 -9.98 7.55 -2.65
N LYS A 48 -11.12 7.87 -2.03
CA LYS A 48 -11.15 8.55 -0.74
C LYS A 48 -10.77 7.54 0.34
N VAL A 49 -9.89 7.96 1.25
CA VAL A 49 -9.31 7.07 2.27
C VAL A 49 -9.45 7.68 3.68
N ASP A 50 -10.48 8.49 3.90
CA ASP A 50 -10.82 8.98 5.23
C ASP A 50 -11.01 7.81 6.21
N GLY A 51 -10.36 7.88 7.37
CA GLY A 51 -10.34 6.77 8.33
C GLY A 51 -9.33 5.66 8.02
N SER A 52 -8.38 5.89 7.11
CA SER A 52 -7.29 4.95 6.77
C SER A 52 -6.55 4.46 8.01
N ASP A 53 -6.24 5.34 8.96
CA ASP A 53 -5.51 5.00 10.19
C ASP A 53 -6.23 3.90 10.98
N ALA A 54 -7.52 4.06 11.26
CA ALA A 54 -8.30 3.06 11.99
C ALA A 54 -8.42 1.73 11.23
N ALA A 55 -8.55 1.79 9.90
CA ALA A 55 -8.58 0.60 9.06
C ALA A 55 -7.24 -0.14 9.02
N ILE A 56 -6.13 0.59 9.00
CA ILE A 56 -4.77 0.05 9.07
C ILE A 56 -4.57 -0.66 10.42
N GLU A 57 -4.88 -0.01 11.54
CA GLU A 57 -4.75 -0.62 12.88
C GLU A 57 -5.62 -1.87 13.01
N ALA A 58 -6.86 -1.84 12.50
CA ALA A 58 -7.74 -3.01 12.49
C ALA A 58 -7.18 -4.16 11.64
N ALA A 59 -6.60 -3.87 10.48
CA ALA A 59 -5.98 -4.87 9.61
C ALA A 59 -4.73 -5.50 10.25
N TYR A 60 -3.99 -4.73 11.06
CA TYR A 60 -2.80 -5.22 11.76
C TYR A 60 -3.08 -5.93 13.07
N LYS A 61 -4.29 -5.80 13.64
CA LYS A 61 -4.67 -6.39 14.92
C LYS A 61 -4.43 -7.90 15.00
N ASP A 62 -4.66 -8.61 13.90
CA ASP A 62 -4.51 -10.07 13.82
C ASP A 62 -3.19 -10.50 13.16
N CYS A 63 -2.32 -9.53 12.82
CA CYS A 63 -1.00 -9.81 12.25
C CYS A 63 0.06 -9.84 13.33
N SER A 64 0.68 -11.00 13.56
CA SER A 64 1.98 -11.10 14.25
C SER A 64 3.09 -10.54 13.34
N LEU A 65 3.04 -9.25 12.99
CA LEU A 65 4.12 -8.64 12.24
C LEU A 65 5.37 -8.55 13.14
N PRO A 66 6.55 -9.00 12.67
CA PRO A 66 7.80 -8.68 13.36
C PRO A 66 7.97 -7.16 13.34
N GLN A 67 8.30 -6.58 14.50
CA GLN A 67 8.55 -5.15 14.66
C GLN A 67 9.44 -4.63 13.53
N ALA A 68 9.04 -3.51 12.92
CA ALA A 68 9.81 -2.84 11.90
C ALA A 68 11.26 -2.67 12.39
N ARG A 69 12.22 -3.32 11.72
CA ARG A 69 13.62 -3.09 12.00
C ARG A 69 13.93 -1.65 11.62
N GLU A 70 14.32 -0.85 12.60
CA GLU A 70 14.86 0.48 12.37
C GLU A 70 15.96 0.41 11.30
N PRO A 71 16.00 1.36 10.35
CA PRO A 71 17.03 1.39 9.33
C PRO A 71 18.39 1.46 10.04
N ARG A 72 19.20 0.41 9.87
CA ARG A 72 20.54 0.31 10.45
C ARG A 72 21.38 1.43 9.84
N ARG A 73 21.50 2.55 10.55
CA ARG A 73 22.36 3.68 10.18
C ARG A 73 23.80 3.20 10.36
N THR A 74 24.48 2.88 9.26
CA THR A 74 25.92 2.60 9.25
C THR A 74 26.65 3.92 9.47
N SER A 75 27.32 4.05 10.62
CA SER A 75 28.37 5.04 10.86
C SER A 75 29.72 4.50 10.42
#